data_AF-A0A382ZU99-F1
#
_entry.id   AF-A0A382ZU99-F1
#
_cell.length_a   1.000
_cell.length_b   1.000
_cell.length_c   1.000
_cell.angle_alpha   90.00
_cell.angle_beta   90.00
_cell.angle_gamma   90.00
#
_symmetry.space_group_name_H-M   'P 1'
#
loop_
_entity.id
_entity.type
_entity.pdbx_description
1 polymer ?
#
loop_
_entity_poly.entity_id
_entity_poly.type
_entity_poly.pdbx_seq_one_letter_code
_entity_poly.pdbx_strand_id
1 'polypeptide(L)'
;MGVEPLPSHRDLDDASVETSVAEKVADQMPFQLHDTTSAFKNCESQMVAESLSAGAIVMGLSLSGFEGKLGSKTLDEEGAQLPRLGRELASAAKLAGVKGIFHSDELPAYGITESETAACASILGDCFVLCVAPKWQAELALEGVHSRACLAYHRIAQEVRNVVIRKGGPEDGTTTAMRPLPGGARMYPETDIPTTPIDSSVWASIKENLPPSRDDRLAALASTGLSDNQIAALVTGELDDHFLAGISGEFALPS
;
A
#
# COMPACT_ATOMS: atom_id res chain seq x y z
N MET A 1 -21.69 9.37 -12.43
CA MET A 1 -21.60 8.60 -13.69
C MET A 1 -22.80 7.71 -13.98
N GLY A 2 -23.67 7.37 -13.02
CA GLY A 2 -24.89 6.59 -13.31
C GLY A 2 -24.61 5.17 -13.82
N VAL A 3 -23.47 4.61 -13.44
CA VAL A 3 -23.09 3.23 -13.75
C VAL A 3 -23.85 2.27 -12.83
N GLU A 4 -24.12 1.07 -13.33
CA GLU A 4 -24.80 0.03 -12.57
C GLU A 4 -23.89 -0.45 -11.43
N PRO A 5 -24.38 -0.60 -10.19
CA PRO A 5 -23.57 -1.11 -9.10
C PRO A 5 -23.22 -2.57 -9.32
N LEU A 6 -21.94 -2.90 -9.17
CA LEU A 6 -21.48 -4.29 -9.15
C LEU A 6 -22.00 -5.03 -7.91
N PRO A 7 -22.20 -6.36 -7.99
CA PRO A 7 -22.69 -7.14 -6.85
C PRO A 7 -21.72 -7.07 -5.65
N SER A 8 -22.17 -7.44 -4.45
CA SER A 8 -21.32 -7.36 -3.25
C SER A 8 -20.12 -8.33 -3.30
N HIS A 9 -20.27 -9.49 -3.93
CA HIS A 9 -19.25 -10.53 -4.00
C HIS A 9 -18.72 -10.74 -5.42
N ARG A 10 -17.39 -10.91 -5.56
CA ARG A 10 -16.70 -11.06 -6.85
C ARG A 10 -17.13 -12.29 -7.65
N ASP A 11 -17.48 -13.38 -6.96
CA ASP A 11 -17.97 -14.60 -7.63
C ASP A 11 -19.32 -14.41 -8.35
N LEU A 12 -20.01 -13.30 -8.09
CA LEU A 12 -21.26 -12.93 -8.74
C LEU A 12 -21.03 -11.97 -9.92
N ASP A 13 -19.78 -11.72 -10.32
CA ASP A 13 -19.46 -10.80 -11.42
C ASP A 13 -20.02 -11.28 -12.75
N ASP A 14 -20.67 -10.34 -13.43
CA ASP A 14 -21.17 -10.53 -14.77
C ASP A 14 -20.30 -9.73 -15.75
N ALA A 15 -19.69 -10.42 -16.71
CA ALA A 15 -18.78 -9.81 -17.67
C ALA A 15 -19.46 -8.76 -18.57
N SER A 16 -20.78 -8.88 -18.81
CA SER A 16 -21.52 -7.92 -19.62
C SER A 16 -21.77 -6.62 -18.87
N VAL A 17 -22.06 -6.71 -17.56
CA VAL A 17 -22.18 -5.53 -16.68
C VAL A 17 -20.83 -4.84 -16.56
N GLU A 18 -19.76 -5.57 -16.31
CA GLU A 18 -18.40 -5.01 -16.21
C GLU A 18 -17.99 -4.29 -17.51
N THR A 19 -18.29 -4.87 -18.67
CA THR A 19 -18.03 -4.23 -19.98
C THR A 19 -18.85 -2.95 -20.16
N SER A 20 -20.14 -2.98 -19.83
CA SER A 20 -21.03 -1.82 -19.89
C SER A 20 -20.58 -0.68 -18.96
N VAL A 21 -20.09 -1.01 -17.77
CA VAL A 21 -19.49 -0.04 -16.84
C VAL A 21 -18.22 0.56 -17.45
N ALA A 22 -17.32 -0.28 -17.99
CA ALA A 22 -16.07 0.18 -18.59
C ALA A 22 -16.30 1.13 -19.77
N GLU A 23 -17.23 0.80 -20.67
CA GLU A 23 -17.61 1.65 -21.81
C GLU A 23 -18.16 3.01 -21.34
N LYS A 24 -19.11 3.00 -20.39
CA LYS A 24 -19.69 4.24 -19.85
C LYS A 24 -18.66 5.12 -19.15
N VAL A 25 -17.71 4.51 -18.44
CA VAL A 25 -16.63 5.23 -17.75
C VAL A 25 -15.65 5.81 -18.77
N ALA A 26 -15.27 5.05 -19.79
CA ALA A 26 -14.39 5.53 -20.86
C ALA A 26 -14.99 6.70 -21.64
N ASP A 27 -16.31 6.66 -21.91
CA ASP A 27 -17.03 7.73 -22.59
C ASP A 27 -17.12 9.02 -21.74
N GLN A 28 -17.38 8.89 -20.43
CA GLN A 28 -17.54 10.04 -19.53
C GLN A 28 -16.23 10.59 -19.00
N MET A 29 -15.17 9.79 -18.98
CA MET A 29 -13.83 10.15 -18.51
C MET A 29 -12.78 9.80 -19.57
N PRO A 30 -12.79 10.52 -20.72
CA PRO A 30 -11.82 10.28 -21.78
C PRO A 30 -10.41 10.66 -21.33
N PHE A 31 -9.41 9.92 -21.80
CA PHE A 31 -8.01 10.24 -21.54
C PHE A 31 -7.57 11.46 -22.35
N GLN A 32 -7.73 12.65 -21.77
CA GLN A 32 -7.38 13.93 -22.38
C GLN A 32 -6.48 14.73 -21.45
N LEU A 33 -5.22 14.85 -21.86
CA LEU A 33 -4.21 15.61 -21.13
C LEU A 33 -4.19 17.06 -21.61
N HIS A 34 -4.09 17.98 -20.66
CA HIS A 34 -4.01 19.41 -20.94
C HIS A 34 -2.75 20.00 -20.30
N ASP A 35 -2.02 20.80 -21.06
CA ASP A 35 -0.90 21.56 -20.54
C ASP A 35 -1.42 22.77 -19.76
N THR A 36 -1.21 22.77 -18.44
CA THR A 36 -1.61 23.84 -17.53
C THR A 36 -0.42 24.67 -17.04
N THR A 37 0.76 24.49 -17.64
CA THR A 37 2.01 25.18 -17.25
C THR A 37 1.86 26.70 -17.22
N SER A 38 1.01 27.26 -18.08
CA SER A 38 0.73 28.69 -18.14
C SER A 38 0.13 29.26 -16.84
N ALA A 39 -0.65 28.46 -16.10
CA ALA A 39 -1.24 28.85 -14.83
C ALA A 39 -0.20 28.99 -13.70
N PHE A 40 0.93 28.27 -13.81
CA PHE A 40 1.95 28.19 -12.75
C PHE A 40 3.15 29.11 -12.95
N LYS A 41 3.10 30.05 -13.91
CA LYS A 41 4.21 30.97 -14.22
C LYS A 41 4.70 31.80 -13.02
N ASN A 42 3.77 32.17 -12.14
CA ASN A 42 4.05 32.98 -10.94
C ASN A 42 3.75 32.19 -9.65
N CYS A 43 3.79 30.86 -9.70
CA CYS A 43 3.47 30.02 -8.55
C CYS A 43 4.49 30.21 -7.42
N GLU A 44 4.00 30.39 -6.20
CA GLU A 44 4.83 30.56 -4.99
C GLU A 44 5.38 29.22 -4.48
N SER A 45 4.89 28.10 -4.98
CA SER A 45 5.39 26.77 -4.62
C SER A 45 6.81 26.58 -5.13
N GLN A 46 7.78 26.60 -4.20
CA GLN A 46 9.20 26.38 -4.49
C GLN A 46 9.43 25.10 -5.31
N MET A 47 8.74 24.01 -4.97
CA MET A 47 8.88 22.73 -5.67
C MET A 47 8.42 22.81 -7.14
N VAL A 48 7.33 23.53 -7.42
CA VAL A 48 6.83 23.71 -8.79
C VAL A 48 7.75 24.64 -9.57
N ALA A 49 8.14 25.78 -8.98
CA ALA A 49 9.05 26.73 -9.61
C ALA A 49 10.41 26.12 -9.96
N GLU A 50 11.01 25.35 -9.03
CA GLU A 50 12.25 24.61 -9.27
C GLU A 50 12.09 23.60 -10.41
N SER A 51 11.00 22.83 -10.41
CA SER A 51 10.75 21.83 -11.46
C SER A 51 10.57 22.49 -12.83
N LEU A 52 9.82 23.59 -12.92
CA LEU A 52 9.62 24.34 -14.15
C LEU A 52 10.93 24.95 -14.67
N SER A 53 11.78 25.48 -13.78
CA SER A 53 13.10 25.99 -14.18
C SER A 53 14.05 24.89 -14.69
N ALA A 54 13.87 23.65 -14.26
CA ALA A 54 14.55 22.47 -14.79
C ALA A 54 13.96 21.94 -16.11
N GLY A 55 12.95 22.61 -16.69
CA GLY A 55 12.31 22.23 -17.95
C GLY A 55 11.17 21.21 -17.82
N ALA A 56 10.65 20.99 -16.60
CA ALA A 56 9.41 20.25 -16.41
C ALA A 56 8.21 21.07 -16.92
N ILE A 57 7.08 20.39 -17.13
CA ILE A 57 5.78 21.00 -17.43
C ILE A 57 4.76 20.61 -16.37
N VAL A 58 3.68 21.38 -16.27
CA VAL A 58 2.50 20.98 -15.49
C VAL A 58 1.45 20.46 -16.45
N MET A 59 1.19 19.15 -16.36
CA MET A 59 0.15 18.49 -17.12
C MET A 59 -1.02 18.16 -16.21
N GLY A 60 -2.23 18.32 -16.73
CA GLY A 60 -3.47 18.06 -16.03
C GLY A 60 -4.32 17.00 -16.73
N LEU A 61 -5.07 16.24 -15.92
CA LEU A 61 -6.08 15.29 -16.35
C LEU A 61 -7.37 15.56 -15.60
N SER A 62 -8.49 15.63 -16.33
CA SER A 62 -9.83 15.72 -15.74
C SER A 62 -10.29 14.33 -15.24
N LEU A 63 -10.83 14.27 -14.03
CA LEU A 63 -11.43 13.08 -13.43
C LEU A 63 -12.90 13.34 -13.12
N SER A 64 -13.71 13.49 -14.16
CA SER A 64 -15.16 13.68 -14.05
C SER A 64 -15.78 12.63 -13.11
N GLY A 65 -16.78 13.01 -12.31
CA GLY A 65 -17.49 12.09 -11.40
C GLY A 65 -16.76 11.72 -10.10
N PHE A 66 -15.51 12.17 -9.89
CA PHE A 66 -14.73 11.99 -8.66
C PHE A 66 -14.71 13.21 -7.72
N GLU A 67 -15.52 14.24 -8.00
CA GLU A 67 -15.62 15.43 -7.15
C GLU A 67 -15.90 15.05 -5.68
N GLY A 68 -15.01 15.46 -4.78
CA GLY A 68 -15.07 15.16 -3.34
C GLY A 68 -14.79 13.70 -2.96
N LYS A 69 -14.33 12.86 -3.89
CA LYS A 69 -14.07 11.43 -3.67
C LYS A 69 -12.59 11.05 -3.70
N LEU A 70 -11.70 11.96 -4.06
CA LEU A 70 -10.25 11.70 -4.01
C LEU A 70 -9.75 11.73 -2.56
N GLY A 71 -10.38 12.58 -1.74
CA GLY A 71 -10.27 12.60 -0.30
C GLY A 71 -9.11 13.47 0.21
N SER A 72 -9.34 14.17 1.32
CA SER A 72 -8.35 15.01 2.00
C SER A 72 -7.71 14.28 3.18
N LYS A 73 -6.62 14.81 3.74
CA LYS A 73 -5.92 14.19 4.87
C LYS A 73 -6.74 14.32 6.17
N THR A 74 -7.65 13.38 6.39
CA THR A 74 -8.40 13.24 7.65
C THR A 74 -7.87 12.05 8.45
N LEU A 75 -7.82 12.22 9.78
CA LEU A 75 -7.47 11.17 10.73
C LEU A 75 -8.74 10.62 11.35
N ASP A 76 -8.75 9.33 11.68
CA ASP A 76 -9.79 8.73 12.50
C ASP A 76 -9.58 8.98 14.01
N GLU A 77 -10.48 8.45 14.83
CA GLU A 77 -10.45 8.60 16.29
C GLU A 77 -9.19 8.01 16.93
N GLU A 78 -8.54 7.06 16.26
CA GLU A 78 -7.31 6.38 16.72
C GLU A 78 -6.04 7.02 16.13
N GLY A 79 -6.18 8.09 15.34
CA GLY A 79 -5.08 8.84 14.74
C GLY A 79 -4.50 8.22 13.47
N ALA A 80 -5.14 7.20 12.90
CA ALA A 80 -4.76 6.61 11.63
C ALA A 80 -5.36 7.40 10.46
N GLN A 81 -4.65 7.45 9.34
CA GLN A 81 -5.15 8.11 8.15
C GLN A 81 -6.12 7.19 7.40
N LEU A 82 -7.35 7.66 7.18
CA LEU A 82 -8.32 6.91 6.39
C LEU A 82 -7.79 6.66 4.95
N PRO A 83 -8.08 5.51 4.33
CA PRO A 83 -7.72 5.25 2.94
C PRO A 83 -8.31 6.31 2.00
N ARG A 84 -7.48 6.85 1.10
CA ARG A 84 -7.88 7.91 0.16
C ARG A 84 -7.58 7.48 -1.26
N LEU A 85 -8.55 7.65 -2.16
CA LEU A 85 -8.35 7.33 -3.56
C LEU A 85 -7.20 8.15 -4.17
N GLY A 86 -7.03 9.41 -3.75
CA GLY A 86 -5.89 10.25 -4.17
C GLY A 86 -4.53 9.62 -3.87
N ARG A 87 -4.40 8.85 -2.77
CA ARG A 87 -3.16 8.11 -2.44
C ARG A 87 -2.94 6.92 -3.36
N GLU A 88 -4.00 6.24 -3.78
CA GLU A 88 -3.94 5.15 -4.75
C GLU A 88 -3.55 5.67 -6.14
N LEU A 89 -4.14 6.78 -6.57
CA LEU A 89 -3.79 7.46 -7.82
C LEU A 89 -2.32 7.94 -7.80
N ALA A 90 -1.87 8.51 -6.69
CA ALA A 90 -0.47 8.92 -6.53
C ALA A 90 0.49 7.73 -6.55
N SER A 91 0.07 6.57 -6.03
CA SER A 91 0.88 5.34 -6.10
C SER A 91 0.98 4.82 -7.53
N ALA A 92 -0.10 4.88 -8.31
CA ALA A 92 -0.09 4.55 -9.73
C ALA A 92 0.83 5.49 -10.52
N ALA A 93 0.75 6.81 -10.27
CA ALA A 93 1.62 7.80 -10.90
C ALA A 93 3.11 7.54 -10.62
N LYS A 94 3.45 7.20 -9.37
CA LYS A 94 4.86 6.94 -8.94
C LYS A 94 5.52 5.80 -9.69
N LEU A 95 4.77 4.88 -10.30
CA LEU A 95 5.34 3.84 -11.17
C LEU A 95 6.05 4.41 -12.40
N ALA A 96 5.64 5.60 -12.86
CA ALA A 96 6.33 6.35 -13.92
C ALA A 96 7.60 7.09 -13.42
N GLY A 97 7.95 6.97 -12.12
CA GLY A 97 9.12 7.60 -11.52
C GLY A 97 8.93 9.07 -11.10
N VAL A 98 7.70 9.59 -11.12
CA VAL A 98 7.40 10.94 -10.60
C VAL A 98 7.36 10.95 -9.08
N LYS A 99 7.62 12.11 -8.46
CA LYS A 99 7.55 12.25 -6.99
C LYS A 99 6.13 12.07 -6.45
N GLY A 100 5.13 12.45 -7.24
CA GLY A 100 3.71 12.37 -6.90
C GLY A 100 2.86 13.19 -7.86
N ILE A 101 1.61 13.41 -7.45
CA ILE A 101 0.61 14.21 -8.16
C ILE A 101 -0.07 15.15 -7.16
N PHE A 102 -0.70 16.19 -7.67
CA PHE A 102 -1.67 17.01 -6.94
C PHE A 102 -3.06 16.69 -7.43
N HIS A 103 -4.06 16.80 -6.57
CA HIS A 103 -5.45 16.63 -6.97
C HIS A 103 -6.33 17.71 -6.37
N SER A 104 -7.45 17.99 -7.03
CA SER A 104 -8.39 19.06 -6.65
C SER A 104 -8.78 19.05 -5.18
N ASP A 105 -9.12 17.89 -4.60
CA ASP A 105 -9.56 17.80 -3.19
C ASP A 105 -8.45 18.12 -2.16
N GLU A 106 -7.18 18.18 -2.58
CA GLU A 106 -6.05 18.58 -1.73
C GLU A 106 -5.62 20.05 -1.97
N LEU A 107 -6.17 20.73 -2.99
CA LEU A 107 -5.83 22.10 -3.36
C LEU A 107 -6.95 23.06 -2.93
N PRO A 108 -6.63 24.31 -2.53
CA PRO A 108 -5.31 24.96 -2.51
C PRO A 108 -4.42 24.48 -1.35
N ALA A 109 -3.18 24.10 -1.65
CA ALA A 109 -2.16 23.70 -0.66
C ALA A 109 -0.76 23.69 -1.28
N TYR A 110 0.28 23.43 -0.48
CA TYR A 110 1.66 23.25 -0.95
C TYR A 110 2.26 24.47 -1.70
N GLY A 111 1.78 25.67 -1.39
CA GLY A 111 2.16 26.91 -2.08
C GLY A 111 1.46 27.12 -3.42
N ILE A 112 0.46 26.29 -3.75
CA ILE A 112 -0.44 26.50 -4.90
C ILE A 112 -1.63 27.34 -4.43
N THR A 113 -1.83 28.48 -5.08
CA THR A 113 -2.84 29.47 -4.67
C THR A 113 -4.25 29.12 -5.18
N GLU A 114 -5.27 29.77 -4.61
CA GLU A 114 -6.65 29.68 -5.12
C GLU A 114 -6.74 30.15 -6.58
N SER A 115 -5.96 31.17 -6.97
CA SER A 115 -5.91 31.66 -8.34
C SER A 115 -5.43 30.59 -9.33
N GLU A 116 -4.35 29.88 -8.99
CA GLU A 116 -3.81 28.77 -9.79
C GLU A 116 -4.78 27.59 -9.85
N THR A 117 -5.41 27.28 -8.71
CA THR A 117 -6.40 26.20 -8.60
C THR A 117 -7.62 26.49 -9.47
N ALA A 118 -8.13 27.73 -9.42
CA ALA A 118 -9.25 28.18 -10.24
C ALA A 118 -8.90 28.20 -11.74
N ALA A 119 -7.68 28.62 -12.10
CA ALA A 119 -7.20 28.55 -13.48
C ALA A 119 -7.17 27.10 -14.00
N CYS A 120 -6.70 26.14 -13.19
CA CYS A 120 -6.73 24.73 -13.54
C CYS A 120 -8.17 24.20 -13.66
N ALA A 121 -9.05 24.56 -12.72
CA ALA A 121 -10.46 24.16 -12.75
C ALA A 121 -11.19 24.67 -14.00
N SER A 122 -10.86 25.88 -14.47
CA SER A 122 -11.44 26.43 -15.70
C SER A 122 -11.09 25.62 -16.96
N ILE A 123 -9.97 24.89 -16.95
CA ILE A 123 -9.49 24.07 -18.07
C ILE A 123 -9.93 22.61 -17.90
N LEU A 124 -9.82 22.07 -16.69
CA LEU A 124 -9.94 20.64 -16.38
C LEU A 124 -11.28 20.26 -15.73
N GLY A 125 -12.10 21.22 -15.33
CA GLY A 125 -13.33 21.01 -14.56
C GLY A 125 -13.10 20.93 -13.05
N ASP A 126 -14.12 20.49 -12.31
CA ASP A 126 -14.15 20.56 -10.84
C ASP A 126 -13.26 19.52 -10.14
N CYS A 127 -13.03 18.37 -10.78
CA CYS A 127 -12.16 17.32 -10.26
C CYS A 127 -11.04 17.01 -11.24
N PHE A 128 -9.80 17.23 -10.82
CA PHE A 128 -8.63 17.09 -11.68
C PHE A 128 -7.40 16.64 -10.91
N VAL A 129 -6.44 16.12 -11.66
CA VAL A 129 -5.12 15.72 -11.18
C VAL A 129 -4.05 16.45 -11.99
N LEU A 130 -3.02 16.94 -11.31
CA LEU A 130 -1.85 17.60 -11.91
C LEU A 130 -0.59 16.78 -11.66
N CYS A 131 0.27 16.70 -12.66
CA CYS A 131 1.61 16.14 -12.55
C CYS A 131 2.64 17.16 -13.02
N VAL A 132 3.67 17.39 -12.19
CA VAL A 132 4.79 18.28 -12.48
C VAL A 132 6.02 17.42 -12.75
N ALA A 133 6.35 17.21 -14.03
CA ALA A 133 7.45 16.37 -14.47
C ALA A 133 7.85 16.70 -15.92
N PRO A 134 8.97 16.18 -16.45
CA PRO A 134 9.24 16.21 -17.88
C PRO A 134 8.06 15.63 -18.67
N LYS A 135 7.76 16.20 -19.83
CA LYS A 135 6.52 15.90 -20.60
C LYS A 135 6.21 14.41 -20.72
N TRP A 136 7.15 13.63 -21.25
CA TRP A 136 6.98 12.18 -21.44
C TRP A 136 6.66 11.43 -20.14
N GLN A 137 7.23 11.89 -19.02
CA GLN A 137 7.06 11.27 -17.71
C GLN A 137 5.72 11.66 -17.08
N ALA A 138 5.30 12.92 -17.27
CA ALA A 138 3.98 13.39 -16.85
C ALA A 138 2.86 12.68 -17.61
N GLU A 139 3.03 12.47 -18.92
CA GLU A 139 2.08 11.71 -19.76
C GLU A 139 1.93 10.26 -19.24
N LEU A 140 3.04 9.56 -19.00
CA LEU A 140 3.02 8.19 -18.47
C LEU A 140 2.43 8.12 -17.05
N ALA A 141 2.74 9.09 -16.20
CA ALA A 141 2.19 9.16 -14.85
C ALA A 141 0.67 9.36 -14.87
N LEU A 142 0.17 10.27 -15.71
CA LEU A 142 -1.25 10.55 -15.83
C LEU A 142 -2.02 9.43 -16.55
N GLU A 143 -1.39 8.67 -17.43
CA GLU A 143 -1.96 7.43 -17.99
C GLU A 143 -2.20 6.38 -16.89
N GLY A 144 -1.22 6.21 -15.98
CA GLY A 144 -1.38 5.34 -14.81
C GLY A 144 -2.49 5.81 -13.86
N VAL A 145 -2.59 7.13 -13.64
CA VAL A 145 -3.68 7.73 -12.86
C VAL A 145 -5.04 7.48 -13.53
N HIS A 146 -5.17 7.74 -14.83
CA HIS A 146 -6.39 7.53 -15.59
C HIS A 146 -6.85 6.07 -15.51
N SER A 147 -5.95 5.13 -15.78
CA SER A 147 -6.21 3.69 -15.68
C SER A 147 -6.69 3.31 -14.29
N ARG A 148 -6.05 3.83 -13.23
CA ARG A 148 -6.44 3.57 -11.84
C ARG A 148 -7.78 4.21 -11.48
N ALA A 149 -8.08 5.39 -12.00
CA ALA A 149 -9.37 6.07 -11.80
C ALA A 149 -10.50 5.31 -12.49
N CYS A 150 -10.30 4.80 -13.71
CA CYS A 150 -11.27 3.95 -14.39
C CYS A 150 -11.57 2.69 -13.55
N LEU A 151 -10.53 2.02 -13.06
CA LEU A 151 -10.66 0.84 -12.20
C LEU A 151 -11.42 1.11 -10.89
N ALA A 152 -11.48 2.36 -10.41
CA ALA A 152 -12.20 2.68 -9.18
C ALA A 152 -13.74 2.61 -9.34
N TYR A 153 -14.27 2.58 -10.56
CA TYR A 153 -15.68 2.25 -10.83
C TYR A 153 -15.95 0.74 -10.89
N HIS A 154 -14.89 -0.06 -10.92
CA HIS A 154 -14.95 -1.50 -10.82
C HIS A 154 -14.67 -1.96 -9.38
N ARG A 155 -14.34 -3.23 -9.19
CA ARG A 155 -13.95 -3.77 -7.89
C ARG A 155 -12.59 -3.27 -7.42
N ILE A 156 -12.35 -3.43 -6.12
CA ILE A 156 -11.01 -3.27 -5.53
C ILE A 156 -10.02 -4.14 -6.32
N ALA A 157 -9.02 -3.47 -6.89
CA ALA A 157 -8.01 -4.09 -7.74
C ALA A 157 -7.27 -5.20 -7.00
N GLN A 158 -7.02 -6.30 -7.71
CA GLN A 158 -6.19 -7.40 -7.23
C GLN A 158 -4.71 -7.05 -7.35
N GLU A 159 -4.07 -6.80 -6.21
CA GLU A 159 -2.68 -6.35 -6.19
C GLU A 159 -1.93 -6.77 -4.93
N VAL A 160 -0.60 -6.77 -5.03
CA VAL A 160 0.30 -6.88 -3.90
C VAL A 160 0.50 -5.48 -3.32
N ARG A 161 0.35 -5.36 -2.00
CA ARG A 161 0.46 -4.08 -1.28
C ARG A 161 1.54 -4.17 -0.22
N ASN A 162 2.26 -3.09 -0.01
CA ASN A 162 3.27 -2.98 1.05
C ASN A 162 2.70 -2.19 2.22
N VAL A 163 3.00 -2.63 3.45
CA VAL A 163 2.76 -1.84 4.66
C VAL A 163 3.60 -0.57 4.59
N VAL A 164 2.98 0.55 4.93
CA VAL A 164 3.65 1.84 4.92
C VAL A 164 4.49 1.96 6.18
N ILE A 165 5.81 2.09 6.00
CA ILE A 165 6.77 2.17 7.10
C ILE A 165 7.30 3.60 7.21
N ARG A 166 7.26 4.18 8.41
CA ARG A 166 7.96 5.43 8.76
C ARG A 166 8.76 5.25 10.04
N LYS A 167 9.97 5.81 10.09
CA LYS A 167 10.86 5.76 11.27
C LYS A 167 11.11 4.33 11.81
N GLY A 168 11.15 3.33 10.93
CA GLY A 168 11.46 1.95 11.30
C GLY A 168 10.27 1.10 11.77
N GLY A 169 9.05 1.63 11.76
CA GLY A 169 7.84 0.87 12.09
C GLY A 169 6.67 1.20 11.15
N PRO A 170 5.57 0.42 11.20
CA PRO A 170 4.33 0.78 10.51
C PRO A 170 3.89 2.19 10.90
N GLU A 171 3.51 3.01 9.93
CA GLU A 171 3.09 4.39 10.19
C GLU A 171 1.74 4.44 10.91
N ASP A 172 0.71 3.92 10.26
CA ASP A 172 -0.71 4.03 10.62
C ASP A 172 -1.46 2.73 10.26
N GLY A 173 -0.73 1.63 10.04
CA GLY A 173 -1.30 0.36 9.57
C GLY A 173 -1.78 0.37 8.12
N THR A 174 -1.61 1.47 7.38
CA THR A 174 -2.02 1.54 5.97
C THR A 174 -1.06 0.80 5.05
N THR A 175 -1.55 0.53 3.83
CA THR A 175 -0.78 -0.12 2.78
C THR A 175 -0.78 0.74 1.52
N THR A 176 0.21 0.55 0.65
CA THR A 176 0.27 1.16 -0.68
C THR A 176 0.43 0.09 -1.76
N ALA A 177 -0.24 0.28 -2.90
CA ALA A 177 -0.09 -0.59 -4.06
C ALA A 177 1.39 -0.68 -4.48
N MET A 178 1.89 -1.91 -4.62
CA MET A 178 3.27 -2.19 -5.02
C MET A 178 3.32 -2.66 -6.47
N ARG A 179 2.55 -3.72 -6.77
CA ARG A 179 2.52 -4.36 -8.10
C ARG A 179 1.23 -5.16 -8.28
N PRO A 180 0.84 -5.50 -9.53
CA PRO A 180 -0.24 -6.45 -9.78
C PRO A 180 0.00 -7.80 -9.10
N LEU A 181 -1.09 -8.56 -8.84
CA LEU A 181 -0.93 -9.92 -8.32
C LEU A 181 -0.04 -10.77 -9.24
N PRO A 182 0.89 -11.57 -8.68
CA PRO A 182 1.63 -12.51 -9.48
C PRO A 182 0.67 -13.53 -10.11
N GLY A 183 0.93 -13.92 -11.35
CA GLY A 183 0.24 -15.05 -11.97
C GLY A 183 0.55 -16.37 -11.23
N GLY A 184 -0.23 -17.41 -11.54
CA GLY A 184 -0.03 -18.73 -10.96
C GLY A 184 1.39 -19.28 -11.21
N ALA A 185 2.00 -19.85 -10.17
CA ALA A 185 3.30 -20.48 -10.28
C ALA A 185 3.22 -21.75 -11.15
N ARG A 186 4.15 -21.89 -12.10
CA ARG A 186 4.32 -23.13 -12.86
C ARG A 186 5.28 -24.03 -12.10
N MET A 187 4.80 -25.17 -11.65
CA MET A 187 5.61 -26.16 -10.94
C MET A 187 5.84 -27.37 -11.84
N TYR A 188 7.05 -27.89 -11.80
CA TYR A 188 7.45 -29.16 -12.41
C TYR A 188 8.16 -30.00 -11.33
N PRO A 189 8.12 -31.33 -11.42
CA PRO A 189 8.87 -32.17 -10.49
C PRO A 189 10.36 -31.81 -10.50
N GLU A 190 10.92 -31.59 -9.31
CA GLU A 190 12.37 -31.43 -9.11
C GLU A 190 13.05 -32.80 -9.25
N THR A 191 13.77 -33.02 -10.34
CA THR A 191 14.35 -34.34 -10.68
C THR A 191 15.73 -34.58 -10.10
N ASP A 192 16.43 -33.52 -9.69
CA ASP A 192 17.79 -33.64 -9.13
C ASP A 192 17.76 -34.11 -7.67
N ILE A 193 16.61 -33.96 -7.00
CA ILE A 193 16.40 -34.38 -5.62
C ILE A 193 15.59 -35.68 -5.61
N PRO A 194 16.12 -36.80 -5.07
CA PRO A 194 15.36 -38.03 -4.96
C PRO A 194 14.18 -37.86 -3.99
N THR A 195 13.13 -38.64 -4.21
CA THR A 195 11.99 -38.67 -3.28
C THR A 195 12.42 -39.26 -1.93
N THR A 196 12.22 -38.51 -0.85
CA THR A 196 12.56 -38.95 0.51
C THR A 196 11.30 -39.41 1.24
N PRO A 197 11.08 -40.73 1.44
CA PRO A 197 9.99 -41.21 2.28
C PRO A 197 10.27 -40.87 3.75
N ILE A 198 9.22 -40.52 4.49
CA ILE A 198 9.31 -40.28 5.93
C ILE A 198 8.78 -41.52 6.65
N ASP A 199 9.67 -42.25 7.34
CA ASP A 199 9.30 -43.44 8.11
C ASP A 199 8.33 -43.11 9.24
N SER A 200 7.35 -43.99 9.46
CA SER A 200 6.31 -43.79 10.48
C SER A 200 6.88 -43.75 11.90
N SER A 201 7.96 -44.49 12.17
CA SER A 201 8.67 -44.47 13.46
C SER A 201 9.35 -43.12 13.72
N VAL A 202 9.97 -42.53 12.70
CA VAL A 202 10.57 -41.19 12.78
C VAL A 202 9.50 -40.14 13.05
N TRP A 203 8.38 -40.22 12.32
CA TRP A 203 7.24 -39.33 12.51
C TRP A 203 6.64 -39.41 13.93
N ALA A 204 6.48 -40.62 14.46
CA ALA A 204 5.99 -40.84 15.82
C ALA A 204 6.97 -40.27 16.87
N SER A 205 8.26 -40.55 16.71
CA SER A 205 9.31 -40.03 17.61
C SER A 205 9.33 -38.50 17.66
N ILE A 206 9.19 -37.82 16.52
CA ILE A 206 9.12 -36.34 16.49
C ILE A 206 7.88 -35.83 17.24
N LYS A 207 6.72 -36.45 17.03
CA LYS A 207 5.47 -36.03 17.70
C LYS A 207 5.52 -36.20 19.21
N GLU A 208 6.15 -37.27 19.69
CA GLU A 208 6.29 -37.54 21.12
C GLU A 208 7.30 -36.60 21.79
N ASN A 209 8.18 -35.96 21.02
CA ASN A 209 9.26 -35.10 21.51
C ASN A 209 9.20 -33.69 20.90
N LEU A 210 7.99 -33.13 20.74
CA LEU A 210 7.84 -31.75 20.29
C LEU A 210 8.49 -30.78 21.29
N PRO A 211 9.22 -29.75 20.82
CA PRO A 211 9.75 -28.73 21.72
C PRO A 211 8.61 -28.01 22.46
N PRO A 212 8.86 -27.56 23.71
CA PRO A 212 7.85 -26.86 24.49
C PRO A 212 7.43 -25.55 23.82
N SER A 213 6.16 -25.17 23.95
CA SER A 213 5.67 -23.89 23.46
C SER A 213 6.26 -22.73 24.30
N ARG A 214 6.12 -21.49 23.80
CA ARG A 214 6.54 -20.31 24.57
C ARG A 214 5.87 -20.26 25.94
N ASP A 215 4.58 -20.61 26.00
CA ASP A 215 3.82 -20.60 27.26
C ASP A 215 4.29 -21.69 28.22
N ASP A 216 4.63 -22.89 27.70
CA ASP A 216 5.20 -23.98 28.51
C ASP A 216 6.57 -23.59 29.08
N ARG A 217 7.41 -22.91 28.29
CA ARG A 217 8.73 -22.41 28.72
C ARG A 217 8.61 -21.35 29.82
N LEU A 218 7.65 -20.42 29.70
CA LEU A 218 7.34 -19.44 30.75
C LEU A 218 6.86 -20.13 32.03
N ALA A 219 5.95 -21.11 31.92
CA ALA A 219 5.44 -21.87 33.06
C ALA A 219 6.53 -22.67 33.77
N ALA A 220 7.47 -23.26 33.03
CA ALA A 220 8.60 -24.00 33.59
C ALA A 220 9.52 -23.13 34.46
N LEU A 221 9.63 -21.83 34.16
CA LEU A 221 10.43 -20.87 34.93
C LEU A 221 9.66 -20.24 36.09
N ALA A 222 8.34 -20.35 36.15
CA ALA A 222 7.52 -19.69 37.18
C ALA A 222 7.87 -20.13 38.61
N SER A 223 8.39 -21.35 38.80
CA SER A 223 8.82 -21.87 40.10
C SER A 223 10.22 -21.45 40.53
N THR A 224 10.97 -20.71 39.70
CA THR A 224 12.38 -20.35 39.96
C THR A 224 12.57 -19.11 40.84
N GLY A 225 11.48 -18.47 41.27
CA GLY A 225 11.50 -17.26 42.09
C GLY A 225 11.93 -15.99 41.34
N LEU A 226 12.20 -16.11 40.03
CA LEU A 226 12.43 -14.98 39.14
C LEU A 226 11.17 -14.12 38.99
N SER A 227 11.37 -12.82 38.80
CA SER A 227 10.28 -11.93 38.41
C SER A 227 9.82 -12.21 36.97
N ASP A 228 8.55 -11.88 36.67
CA ASP A 228 7.98 -12.04 35.32
C ASP A 228 8.83 -11.41 34.22
N ASN A 229 9.46 -10.26 34.51
CA ASN A 229 10.34 -9.56 33.57
C ASN A 229 11.64 -10.36 33.29
N GLN A 230 12.24 -10.97 34.31
CA GLN A 230 13.43 -11.80 34.15
C GLN A 230 13.11 -13.08 33.39
N ILE A 231 11.98 -13.72 33.69
CA ILE A 231 11.48 -14.90 32.98
C ILE A 231 11.24 -14.55 31.50
N ALA A 232 10.55 -13.45 31.23
CA ALA A 232 10.30 -12.99 29.87
C ALA A 232 11.59 -12.68 29.11
N ALA A 233 12.60 -12.09 29.75
CA ALA A 233 13.90 -11.80 29.16
C ALA A 233 14.67 -13.08 28.81
N LEU A 234 14.67 -14.08 29.70
CA LEU A 234 15.30 -15.38 29.45
C LEU A 234 14.65 -16.11 28.27
N VAL A 235 13.31 -16.19 28.24
CA VAL A 235 12.59 -16.86 27.15
C VAL A 235 12.74 -16.11 25.83
N THR A 236 12.70 -14.78 25.84
CA THR A 236 12.87 -13.95 24.63
C THR A 236 14.29 -14.04 24.09
N GLY A 237 15.29 -14.20 24.96
CA GLY A 237 16.68 -14.42 24.58
C GLY A 237 17.03 -15.87 24.25
N GLU A 238 16.07 -16.81 24.35
CA GLU A 238 16.29 -18.25 24.20
C GLU A 238 17.38 -18.81 25.14
N LEU A 239 17.49 -18.25 26.36
CA LEU A 239 18.50 -18.60 27.37
C LEU A 239 17.98 -19.49 28.50
N ASP A 240 16.68 -19.75 28.53
CA ASP A 240 15.99 -20.46 29.59
C ASP A 240 16.41 -21.94 29.70
N ASP A 241 16.74 -22.60 28.58
CA ASP A 241 17.29 -23.97 28.61
C ASP A 241 18.65 -24.01 29.31
N HIS A 242 19.52 -23.01 29.05
CA HIS A 242 20.81 -22.87 29.74
C HIS A 242 20.63 -22.54 31.22
N PHE A 243 19.66 -21.69 31.54
CA PHE A 243 19.35 -21.32 32.92
C PHE A 243 18.83 -22.52 33.72
N LEU A 244 17.87 -23.27 33.17
CA LEU A 244 17.34 -24.49 33.78
C LEU A 244 18.41 -25.57 33.92
N ALA A 245 19.27 -25.74 32.91
CA ALA A 245 20.43 -26.63 32.99
C ALA A 245 21.43 -26.18 34.09
N GLY A 246 21.59 -24.88 34.30
CA GLY A 246 22.43 -24.33 35.38
C GLY A 246 21.87 -24.54 36.78
N ILE A 247 20.54 -24.52 36.94
CA ILE A 247 19.85 -24.80 38.23
C ILE A 247 19.82 -26.30 38.54
N SER A 248 19.61 -27.15 37.52
CA SER A 248 19.40 -28.58 37.67
C SER A 248 20.64 -29.45 37.43
N GLY A 249 21.71 -28.88 36.85
CA GLY A 249 22.95 -29.58 36.51
C GLY A 249 23.94 -29.73 37.68
N GLU A 250 25.07 -30.42 37.44
CA GLU A 250 26.12 -30.75 38.42
C GLU A 250 26.75 -29.54 39.15
N PHE A 251 26.51 -28.32 38.69
CA PHE A 251 26.89 -27.11 39.41
C PHE A 251 25.80 -26.78 40.43
N ALA A 252 25.85 -27.43 41.59
CA ALA A 252 25.00 -27.14 42.75
C ALA A 252 25.22 -25.68 43.25
N LEU A 253 24.65 -24.71 42.54
CA LEU A 253 24.63 -23.32 42.95
C LEU A 253 23.66 -23.19 44.14
N PRO A 254 24.06 -22.52 45.24
CA PRO A 254 23.22 -22.41 46.42
C PRO A 254 21.91 -21.68 46.08
N SER A 255 20.82 -22.24 46.61
CA SER A 255 19.48 -21.64 46.65
C SER A 255 19.47 -20.25 47.27
#